data_AF-A0A535J8H7-F1
#
_entry.id   AF-A0A535J8H7-F1
#
_cell.length_a   1.000
_cell.length_b   1.000
_cell.length_c   1.000
_cell.angle_alpha   90.00
_cell.angle_beta   90.00
_cell.angle_gamma   90.00
#
_symmetry.space_group_name_H-M   'P 1'
#
loop_
_entity.id
_entity.type
_entity.pdbx_description
1 polymer ?
#
loop_
_entity_poly.entity_id
_entity_poly.type
_entity_poly.pdbx_seq_one_letter_code
_entity_poly.pdbx_strand_id
1 'polypeptide(L)'
;QLRATLGRPDWIVFEEERYRINPRFGVEFDGLLFEAEVRAAGAAGAAGAALAKTRDTVPLARALERYKGDFLEGAGAGDWHLEPRERWRRLYFEGRFALGEPLRPG
;
A
#
# COMPACT_ATOMS: atom_id res chain seq x y z
N GLN A 1 9.10 18.59 -17.54
CA GLN A 1 9.65 18.48 -16.18
C GLN A 1 9.75 17.02 -15.74
N LEU A 2 8.65 16.28 -15.57
CA LEU A 2 8.69 14.89 -15.07
C LEU A 2 9.60 13.92 -15.87
N ARG A 3 9.53 13.91 -17.21
CA ARG A 3 10.43 13.05 -18.05
C ARG A 3 11.92 13.32 -17.82
N ALA A 4 12.29 14.56 -17.53
CA ALA A 4 13.68 14.93 -17.24
C ALA A 4 14.09 14.45 -15.84
N THR A 5 13.21 14.61 -14.84
CA THR A 5 13.42 14.09 -13.48
C THR A 5 13.59 12.57 -13.47
N LEU A 6 12.84 11.84 -14.31
CA LEU A 6 12.93 10.38 -14.43
C LEU A 6 14.16 9.91 -15.22
N GLY A 7 14.95 10.82 -15.81
CA GLY A 7 16.18 10.50 -16.54
C GLY A 7 16.00 9.71 -17.85
N ARG A 8 14.76 9.36 -18.21
CA ARG A 8 14.43 8.62 -19.43
C ARG A 8 13.10 9.10 -20.01
N PRO A 9 13.04 9.48 -21.30
CA PRO A 9 11.83 10.07 -21.89
C PRO A 9 10.70 9.05 -22.13
N ASP A 10 11.04 7.77 -22.29
CA ASP A 10 10.13 6.66 -22.54
C ASP A 10 9.33 6.22 -21.30
N TRP A 11 9.68 6.70 -20.09
CA TRP A 11 8.91 6.46 -18.87
C TRP A 11 7.46 6.96 -18.96
N ILE A 12 7.22 8.05 -19.70
CA ILE A 12 5.90 8.68 -19.83
C ILE A 12 5.49 8.68 -21.29
N VAL A 13 4.55 7.82 -21.65
CA VAL A 13 3.95 7.73 -22.98
C VAL A 13 2.67 8.57 -23.07
N PHE A 14 2.34 9.00 -24.28
CA PHE A 14 1.08 9.67 -24.59
C PHE A 14 0.31 8.80 -25.59
N GLU A 15 -0.74 8.16 -25.10
CA GLU A 15 -1.54 7.18 -25.83
C GLU A 15 -3.01 7.40 -25.44
N GLU A 16 -3.96 7.21 -26.36
CA GLU A 16 -5.40 7.40 -26.10
C GLU A 16 -5.73 8.78 -25.49
N GLU A 17 -5.09 9.83 -26.00
CA GLU A 17 -5.23 11.22 -25.53
C GLU A 17 -4.85 11.45 -24.06
N ARG A 18 -4.11 10.52 -23.45
CA ARG A 18 -3.74 10.56 -22.02
C ARG A 18 -2.26 10.28 -21.81
N TYR A 19 -1.71 10.90 -20.77
CA TYR A 19 -0.38 10.56 -20.28
C TYR A 19 -0.44 9.34 -19.38
N ARG A 20 0.48 8.39 -19.60
CA ARG A 20 0.59 7.17 -18.80
C ARG A 20 2.06 6.90 -18.47
N ILE A 21 2.29 6.28 -17.32
CA ILE A 21 3.55 5.58 -17.07
C ILE A 21 3.59 4.40 -18.04
N ASN A 22 4.71 4.25 -18.74
CA ASN A 22 4.87 3.23 -19.76
C ASN A 22 4.81 1.83 -19.14
N PRO A 23 3.83 0.99 -19.53
CA PRO A 23 3.60 -0.31 -18.92
C PRO A 23 4.71 -1.32 -19.20
N ARG A 24 5.63 -1.03 -20.12
CA ARG A 24 6.83 -1.85 -20.35
C ARG A 24 7.81 -1.80 -19.18
N PHE A 25 7.71 -0.78 -18.33
CA PHE A 25 8.49 -0.71 -17.10
C PHE A 25 7.65 -1.25 -15.94
N GLY A 26 8.20 -2.23 -15.22
CA GLY A 26 7.64 -2.65 -13.94
C GLY A 26 7.76 -1.51 -12.95
N VAL A 27 6.63 -0.87 -12.62
CA VAL A 27 6.56 0.17 -11.60
C VAL A 27 5.88 -0.40 -10.38
N GLU A 28 6.60 -0.38 -9.27
CA GLU A 28 6.05 -0.73 -7.98
C GLU A 28 5.53 0.53 -7.30
N PHE A 29 4.32 0.43 -6.76
CA PHE A 29 3.73 1.45 -5.90
C PHE A 29 3.65 0.86 -4.50
N ASP A 30 4.38 1.47 -3.59
CA ASP A 30 4.48 1.06 -2.18
C ASP A 30 3.12 0.91 -1.51
N GLY A 31 2.18 1.84 -1.74
CA GLY A 31 0.82 1.77 -1.21
C GLY A 31 0.01 0.58 -1.76
N LEU A 32 0.15 0.25 -3.05
CA LEU A 32 -0.49 -0.92 -3.63
C LEU A 32 0.14 -2.22 -3.13
N LEU A 33 1.47 -2.24 -2.97
CA LEU A 33 2.20 -3.38 -2.42
C LEU A 33 1.79 -3.63 -0.97
N PHE A 34 1.74 -2.58 -0.14
CA PHE A 34 1.24 -2.63 1.23
C PHE A 34 -0.18 -3.22 1.30
N GLU A 35 -1.09 -2.70 0.47
CA GLU A 35 -2.47 -3.15 0.44
C GLU A 35 -2.60 -4.63 0.05
N ALA A 36 -1.84 -5.07 -0.96
CA ALA A 36 -1.82 -6.46 -1.39
C ALA A 36 -1.29 -7.41 -0.31
N GLU A 37 -0.17 -7.06 0.33
CA GLU A 37 0.47 -7.90 1.33
C GLU A 37 -0.34 -8.02 2.62
N VAL A 38 -0.94 -6.92 3.12
CA VAL A 38 -1.77 -6.98 4.33
C VAL A 38 -2.99 -7.85 4.09
N ARG A 39 -3.64 -7.74 2.92
CA ARG A 39 -4.78 -8.59 2.58
C ARG A 39 -4.39 -10.06 2.46
N ALA A 40 -3.27 -10.35 1.80
CA ALA A 40 -2.77 -11.72 1.65
C ALA A 40 -2.44 -12.33 3.02
N ALA A 41 -1.76 -11.59 3.89
CA ALA A 41 -1.44 -12.02 5.25
C ALA A 41 -2.69 -12.24 6.11
N GLY A 42 -3.69 -11.34 5.98
CA GLY A 42 -4.97 -11.48 6.66
C GLY A 42 -5.73 -12.74 6.24
N ALA A 43 -5.83 -12.99 4.93
CA ALA A 43 -6.51 -14.17 4.38
C ALA A 43 -5.81 -15.47 4.79
N ALA A 44 -4.47 -15.52 4.70
CA ALA A 44 -3.69 -16.68 5.10
C ALA A 44 -3.82 -16.96 6.61
N GLY A 45 -3.76 -15.91 7.44
CA GLY A 45 -3.94 -16.06 8.88
C GLY A 45 -5.32 -16.56 9.28
N ALA A 46 -6.39 -16.11 8.59
CA ALA A 46 -7.75 -16.59 8.81
C ALA A 46 -7.91 -18.06 8.41
N ALA A 47 -7.37 -18.45 7.25
CA ALA A 47 -7.39 -19.85 6.80
C ALA A 47 -6.61 -20.77 7.75
N GLY A 48 -5.42 -20.36 8.19
CA GLY A 48 -4.60 -21.09 9.16
C GLY A 48 -5.31 -21.28 10.51
N ALA A 49 -5.96 -20.23 11.03
CA ALA A 49 -6.71 -20.32 12.28
C ALA A 49 -7.88 -21.31 12.20
N ALA A 50 -8.56 -21.38 11.05
CA ALA A 50 -9.64 -22.33 10.82
C ALA A 50 -9.15 -23.79 10.76
N LEU A 51 -7.97 -24.02 10.17
CA LEU A 51 -7.41 -25.36 9.94
C LEU A 51 -6.64 -25.91 11.16
N ALA A 52 -5.77 -25.11 11.75
CA ALA A 52 -4.76 -25.55 12.72
C ALA A 52 -4.99 -25.01 14.15
N LYS A 53 -6.04 -24.19 14.36
CA LYS A 53 -6.31 -23.44 15.62
C LYS A 53 -5.15 -22.56 16.08
N THR A 54 -4.20 -22.27 15.20
CA THR A 54 -3.07 -21.36 15.43
C THR A 54 -3.06 -20.31 14.34
N ARG A 55 -2.73 -19.07 14.70
CA ARG A 55 -2.64 -17.95 13.78
C ARG A 55 -1.18 -17.55 13.66
N ASP A 56 -0.58 -17.73 12.48
CA ASP A 56 0.71 -17.11 12.17
C ASP A 56 0.48 -15.63 11.85
N THR A 57 1.08 -14.77 12.68
CA THR A 57 0.97 -13.31 12.56
C THR A 57 2.21 -12.67 11.95
N VAL A 58 3.29 -13.43 11.73
CA VAL A 58 4.56 -12.91 11.19
C VAL A 58 4.39 -12.24 9.83
N PRO A 59 3.63 -12.82 8.87
CA PRO A 59 3.41 -12.15 7.58
C PRO A 59 2.68 -10.81 7.72
N LEU A 60 1.71 -10.73 8.64
CA LEU A 60 0.93 -9.50 8.86
C LEU A 60 1.80 -8.41 9.49
N ALA A 61 2.63 -8.75 10.47
CA ALA A 61 3.58 -7.81 11.08
C ALA A 61 4.53 -7.21 10.03
N ARG A 62 5.11 -8.05 9.16
CA ARG A 62 6.00 -7.60 8.08
C ARG A 62 5.31 -6.69 7.08
N ALA A 63 4.07 -7.02 6.69
CA ALA A 63 3.31 -6.18 5.77
C ALA A 63 3.02 -4.79 6.36
N LEU A 64 2.70 -4.71 7.66
CA LEU A 64 2.43 -3.44 8.35
C LEU A 64 3.66 -2.53 8.48
N GLU A 65 4.88 -3.08 8.47
CA GLU A 65 6.11 -2.28 8.47
C GLU A 65 6.27 -1.41 7.22
N ARG A 66 5.57 -1.72 6.12
CA ARG A 66 5.59 -0.89 4.90
C ARG A 66 4.83 0.42 5.05
N TYR A 67 3.91 0.51 6.00
CA TYR A 67 3.17 1.74 6.26
C TYR A 67 4.07 2.72 7.03
N LYS A 68 4.54 3.79 6.36
CA LYS A 68 5.49 4.76 6.91
C LYS A 68 4.88 6.11 7.32
N GLY A 69 3.57 6.27 7.17
CA GLY A 69 2.87 7.53 7.41
C GLY A 69 1.66 7.67 6.47
N ASP A 70 0.95 8.79 6.59
CA ASP A 70 -0.23 9.03 5.77
C ASP A 70 0.16 9.30 4.31
N PHE A 71 -0.58 8.69 3.38
CA PHE A 71 -0.31 8.84 1.95
C PHE A 71 -0.41 10.31 1.52
N LEU A 72 0.66 10.81 0.90
CA LEU A 72 0.79 12.20 0.45
C LEU A 72 0.59 13.23 1.58
N GLU A 73 0.97 12.89 2.81
CA GLU A 73 1.02 13.85 3.91
C GLU A 73 1.89 15.06 3.53
N GLY A 74 1.36 16.28 3.71
CA GLY A 74 2.04 17.52 3.36
C GLY A 74 2.13 17.85 1.85
N ALA A 75 1.65 16.98 0.96
CA ALA A 75 1.67 17.24 -0.48
C ALA A 75 0.41 17.99 -0.94
N GLY A 76 0.60 19.02 -1.78
CA GLY A 76 -0.48 19.71 -2.48
C GLY A 76 -0.99 18.87 -3.65
N ALA A 77 -1.76 17.83 -3.35
CA ALA A 77 -2.51 17.06 -4.32
C ALA A 77 -3.99 17.31 -4.04
N GLY A 78 -4.80 17.66 -5.04
CA GLY A 78 -6.25 17.79 -4.84
C GLY A 78 -6.88 16.49 -4.31
N ASP A 79 -8.19 16.47 -4.13
CA ASP A 79 -8.87 15.47 -3.27
C ASP A 79 -8.79 13.99 -3.68
N TRP A 80 -8.23 13.67 -4.85
CA TRP A 80 -8.11 12.30 -5.35
C TRP A 80 -7.36 11.36 -4.40
N HIS A 81 -6.47 11.89 -3.57
CA HIS A 81 -5.65 11.08 -2.66
C HIS A 81 -6.33 10.76 -1.31
N LEU A 82 -7.45 11.42 -1.00
CA LEU A 82 -8.11 11.27 0.31
C LEU A 82 -8.67 9.86 0.49
N GLU A 83 -9.30 9.31 -0.55
CA GLU A 83 -9.88 7.97 -0.49
C GLU A 83 -8.79 6.88 -0.33
N PRO A 84 -7.68 6.87 -1.10
CA PRO A 84 -6.56 5.96 -0.85
C PRO A 84 -5.93 6.12 0.54
N ARG A 85 -5.76 7.37 1.02
CA ARG A 85 -5.22 7.64 2.35
C ARG A 85 -6.08 6.99 3.43
N GLU A 86 -7.38 7.23 3.41
CA GLU A 86 -8.31 6.67 4.40
C GLU A 86 -8.38 5.14 4.33
N ARG A 87 -8.41 4.58 3.12
CA ARG A 87 -8.40 3.13 2.92
C ARG A 87 -7.15 2.49 3.53
N TRP A 88 -5.96 3.03 3.25
CA TRP A 88 -4.71 2.44 3.75
C TRP A 88 -4.49 2.68 5.24
N ARG A 89 -4.90 3.84 5.76
CA ARG A 89 -4.89 4.12 7.20
C ARG A 89 -5.77 3.15 7.97
N ARG A 90 -6.99 2.90 7.47
CA ARG A 90 -7.90 1.90 8.04
C ARG A 90 -7.28 0.50 8.01
N LEU A 91 -6.72 0.10 6.88
CA LEU A 91 -6.08 -1.22 6.73
C LEU A 91 -4.92 -1.41 7.72
N TYR A 92 -4.12 -0.36 7.94
CA TYR A 92 -3.06 -0.36 8.95
C TYR A 92 -3.62 -0.59 10.35
N PHE A 93 -4.61 0.21 10.79
CA PHE A 93 -5.17 0.07 12.13
C PHE A 93 -5.88 -1.26 12.37
N GLU A 94 -6.64 -1.76 11.39
CA GLU A 94 -7.27 -3.08 11.45
C GLU A 94 -6.21 -4.19 11.57
N GLY A 95 -5.11 -4.09 10.82
CA GLY A 95 -4.00 -5.02 10.90
C GLY A 95 -3.27 -4.98 12.25
N ARG A 96 -3.02 -3.77 12.80
CA ARG A 96 -2.40 -3.58 14.12
C ARG A 96 -3.27 -4.15 15.24
N PHE A 97 -4.58 -3.90 15.18
CA PHE A 97 -5.55 -4.49 16.09
C PHE A 97 -5.52 -6.02 16.03
N ALA A 98 -5.43 -6.58 14.83
CA ALA A 98 -5.34 -8.02 14.62
C ALA A 98 -4.05 -8.66 15.15
N LEU A 99 -2.98 -7.88 15.37
CA LEU A 99 -1.75 -8.32 16.04
C LEU A 99 -1.84 -8.22 17.58
N GLY A 100 -2.91 -7.65 18.14
CA GLY A 100 -3.03 -7.40 19.57
C GLY A 100 -2.14 -6.25 20.06
N GLU A 101 -1.64 -5.39 19.15
CA GLU A 101 -0.82 -4.25 19.53
C GLU A 101 -1.71 -3.02 19.79
N PRO A 102 -1.56 -2.32 20.94
CA PRO A 102 -2.35 -1.13 21.22
C PRO A 102 -2.04 -0.04 20.19
N LEU A 103 -3.08 0.68 19.74
CA LEU A 103 -2.90 1.93 18.99
C LEU A 103 -2.07 2.87 19.85
N ARG A 104 -0.81 3.10 19.48
CA ARG A 104 -0.04 4.23 20.02
C ARG A 104 -0.42 5.46 19.21
N PRO A 105 -1.02 6.50 19.82
CA PRO A 105 -1.19 7.77 19.14
C PRO A 105 0.21 8.35 18.85
N GLY A 106 0.42 8.75 17.59
CA GLY A 106 1.60 9.51 17.16
C GLY A 106 1.53 10.96 17.58
#